data_AF-A0A093Y6T6-F1
#
_entry.id   AF-A0A093Y6T6-F1
#
_cell.length_a   1.000
_cell.length_b   1.000
_cell.length_c   1.000
_cell.angle_alpha   90.00
_cell.angle_beta   90.00
_cell.angle_gamma   90.00
#
_symmetry.space_group_name_H-M   'P 1'
#
loop_
_entity.id
_entity.type
_entity.pdbx_description
1 polymer ?
#
loop_
_entity_poly.entity_id
_entity_poly.type
_entity_poly.pdbx_seq_one_letter_code
_entity_poly.pdbx_strand_id
1 'polypeptide(L)'
;MSATNPYEEDLSDSEPAMLGEDEALEEITGEDDAAMDSGDDAGEDADGDQNMEEYILHNDSAAHFDKFNDSIFCIAAHPTVPSLIATGGSDGDDAGGIGYLF
;
A
#
# COMPACT_ATOMS: atom_id res chain seq x y z
N MET A 1 16.42 24.60 -38.94
CA MET A 1 15.98 24.80 -37.54
C MET A 1 15.80 23.40 -36.96
N SER A 2 16.87 22.84 -36.40
CA SER A 2 16.92 21.46 -35.94
C SER A 2 16.56 21.42 -34.45
N ALA A 3 15.67 20.50 -34.09
CA ALA A 3 15.21 20.28 -32.72
C ALA A 3 16.36 19.77 -31.85
N THR A 4 16.59 20.38 -30.70
CA THR A 4 17.41 19.79 -29.63
C THR A 4 16.43 19.25 -28.59
N ASN A 5 16.28 17.93 -28.57
CA ASN A 5 15.56 17.20 -27.54
C ASN A 5 16.35 17.34 -26.21
N PRO A 6 15.72 17.66 -25.08
CA PRO A 6 16.42 17.88 -23.81
C PRO A 6 16.82 16.57 -23.09
N TYR A 7 16.80 15.45 -23.79
CA TYR A 7 17.02 14.10 -23.22
C TYR A 7 18.23 13.38 -23.83
N GLU A 8 19.13 14.11 -24.51
CA GLU A 8 20.47 13.59 -24.78
C GLU A 8 21.37 13.89 -23.57
N GLU A 9 21.17 13.13 -22.49
CA GLU A 9 22.24 12.90 -21.51
C GLU A 9 22.92 11.57 -21.85
N ASP A 10 24.14 11.76 -22.33
CA ASP A 10 25.29 10.87 -22.40
C ASP A 10 25.23 9.71 -21.39
N LEU A 11 24.68 8.56 -21.80
CA LEU A 11 24.89 7.26 -21.13
C LEU A 11 26.30 6.74 -21.43
N SER A 12 27.32 7.58 -21.26
CA SER A 12 28.71 7.15 -21.24
C SER A 12 28.93 6.37 -19.96
N ASP A 13 28.85 5.04 -20.02
CA ASP A 13 29.71 4.05 -19.35
C ASP A 13 30.22 4.37 -17.92
N SER A 14 29.42 5.07 -17.13
CA SER A 14 29.69 5.39 -15.74
C SER A 14 28.74 4.54 -14.94
N GLU A 15 29.26 3.41 -14.47
CA GLU A 15 28.70 2.71 -13.32
C GLU A 15 28.22 3.76 -12.29
N PRO A 16 27.05 3.55 -11.63
CA PRO A 16 26.64 4.43 -10.54
C PRO A 16 27.80 4.51 -9.55
N ALA A 17 28.14 5.71 -9.07
CA ALA A 17 29.19 5.88 -8.08
C ALA A 17 28.85 5.05 -6.83
N MET A 18 29.48 3.89 -6.70
CA MET A 18 29.34 3.00 -5.56
C MET A 18 30.19 3.57 -4.42
N LEU A 19 29.59 3.67 -3.23
CA LEU A 19 30.30 4.12 -2.03
C LEU A 19 31.39 3.11 -1.66
N GLY A 20 32.62 3.58 -1.42
CA GLY A 20 33.69 2.73 -0.90
C GLY A 20 33.40 2.23 0.52
N GLU A 21 33.96 1.08 0.90
CA GLU A 21 33.84 0.54 2.26
C GLU A 21 34.32 1.54 3.34
N ASP A 22 35.30 2.39 2.97
CA ASP A 22 35.89 3.43 3.80
C ASP A 22 35.11 4.75 3.81
N GLU A 23 34.15 4.92 2.90
CA GLU A 23 33.30 6.11 2.81
C GLU A 23 31.99 5.94 3.62
N ALA A 24 31.77 4.80 4.27
CA ALA A 24 30.66 4.58 5.18
C ALA A 24 30.84 5.39 6.50
N LEU A 25 29.84 6.17 6.87
CA LEU A 25 29.87 7.00 8.09
C LEU A 25 29.78 6.16 9.39
N GLU A 26 29.19 4.97 9.31
CA GLU A 26 28.93 4.09 10.44
C GLU A 26 29.11 2.62 10.02
N GLU A 27 29.91 1.89 10.79
CA GLU A 27 30.10 0.44 10.67
C GLU A 27 29.36 -0.24 11.82
N ILE A 28 28.29 -0.99 11.49
CA ILE A 28 27.64 -1.86 12.47
C ILE A 28 28.50 -3.12 12.56
N THR A 29 29.31 -3.24 13.61
CA THR A 29 29.95 -4.51 13.96
C THR A 29 28.85 -5.54 14.16
N GLY A 30 28.84 -6.60 13.34
CA GLY A 30 27.89 -7.70 13.47
C GLY A 30 28.09 -8.43 14.80
N GLU A 31 27.55 -7.87 15.87
CA GLU A 31 27.36 -8.56 17.12
C GLU A 31 26.24 -9.57 16.88
N ASP A 32 26.62 -10.85 16.93
CA ASP A 32 25.82 -12.08 16.87
C ASP A 32 24.54 -11.98 16.05
N ASP A 33 24.53 -12.69 14.91
CA ASP A 33 23.32 -12.99 14.14
C ASP A 33 22.19 -13.28 15.14
N ALA A 34 21.25 -12.34 15.28
CA ALA A 34 20.15 -12.53 16.20
C ALA A 34 19.38 -13.71 15.63
N ALA A 35 19.45 -14.85 16.32
CA ALA A 35 18.72 -16.04 15.93
C ALA A 35 17.26 -15.63 15.77
N MET A 36 16.82 -15.47 14.52
CA MET A 36 15.42 -15.44 14.21
C MET A 36 14.93 -16.81 14.64
N ASP A 37 14.23 -16.86 15.77
CA ASP A 37 13.49 -18.05 16.19
C ASP A 37 12.33 -18.24 15.21
N SER A 38 12.66 -18.64 13.98
CA SER A 38 11.75 -19.36 13.12
C SER A 38 11.56 -20.70 13.81
N GLY A 39 10.56 -20.71 14.70
CA GLY A 39 10.24 -21.78 15.65
C GLY A 39 10.71 -23.14 15.17
N ASP A 40 11.61 -23.73 15.96
CA ASP A 40 12.07 -25.09 15.83
C ASP A 40 10.88 -26.06 15.97
N ASP A 41 10.21 -26.31 14.86
CA ASP A 41 9.39 -27.50 14.64
C ASP A 41 9.61 -28.02 13.21
N ALA A 42 10.89 -28.19 12.86
CA ALA A 42 11.29 -29.08 11.79
C ALA A 42 11.38 -30.52 12.32
N GLY A 43 10.27 -31.00 12.90
CA GLY A 43 10.01 -32.43 13.08
C GLY A 43 9.42 -33.00 11.79
N GLU A 44 9.99 -34.10 11.32
CA GLU A 44 9.58 -34.82 10.11
C GLU A 44 8.14 -35.35 10.20
N ASP A 45 7.13 -34.50 9.98
CA ASP A 45 5.77 -34.86 9.59
C ASP A 45 5.17 -33.65 8.86
N ALA A 46 5.37 -33.60 7.55
CA ALA A 46 4.90 -32.55 6.65
C ALA A 46 3.37 -32.63 6.42
N ASP A 47 2.57 -32.57 7.48
CA ASP A 47 1.16 -32.17 7.42
C ASP A 47 1.10 -30.71 7.89
N GLY A 48 1.35 -29.81 6.95
CA GLY A 48 1.45 -28.37 7.16
C GLY A 48 0.12 -27.73 7.59
N ASP A 49 -0.25 -27.93 8.84
CA ASP A 49 -1.08 -26.97 9.58
C ASP A 49 -0.18 -25.81 10.01
N GLN A 50 0.19 -25.01 9.02
CA GLN A 50 0.70 -23.66 9.24
C GLN A 50 -0.37 -22.95 10.05
N ASN A 51 -0.20 -22.83 11.37
CA ASN A 51 -1.11 -22.18 12.33
C ASN A 51 -1.99 -21.13 11.64
N MET A 52 -3.13 -21.58 11.12
CA MET A 52 -4.00 -20.75 10.32
C MET A 52 -4.86 -20.02 11.34
N GLU A 53 -4.32 -18.93 11.89
CA GLU A 53 -5.02 -18.09 12.84
C GLU A 53 -6.38 -17.72 12.25
N GLU A 54 -7.44 -18.36 12.74
CA GLU A 54 -8.80 -18.18 12.28
C GLU A 54 -9.30 -16.82 12.77
N TYR A 55 -9.02 -15.78 11.96
CA TYR A 55 -9.43 -14.43 12.29
C TYR A 55 -10.95 -14.29 12.13
N ILE A 56 -11.66 -14.20 13.25
CA ILE A 56 -13.10 -13.93 13.24
C ILE A 56 -13.32 -12.48 12.83
N LEU A 57 -13.75 -12.27 11.60
CA LEU A 57 -14.13 -10.95 11.08
C LEU A 57 -15.42 -10.49 11.76
N HIS A 58 -15.29 -9.57 12.72
CA HIS A 58 -16.41 -8.88 13.35
C HIS A 58 -16.76 -7.60 12.60
N ASN A 59 -18.05 -7.32 12.42
CA ASN A 59 -18.51 -6.10 11.78
C ASN A 59 -18.73 -5.00 12.83
N ASP A 60 -17.81 -4.03 12.86
CA ASP A 60 -17.87 -2.85 13.75
C ASP A 60 -18.51 -1.61 13.09
N SER A 61 -19.24 -1.77 11.98
CA SER A 61 -19.90 -0.63 11.33
C SER A 61 -21.05 -0.06 12.16
N ALA A 62 -21.08 1.26 12.32
CA ALA A 62 -22.16 1.97 13.00
C ALA A 62 -23.40 2.16 12.12
N ALA A 63 -23.21 2.20 10.80
CA ALA A 63 -24.25 2.29 9.78
C ALA A 63 -23.68 1.80 8.42
N HIS A 64 -24.56 1.45 7.48
CA HIS A 64 -24.21 1.12 6.11
C HIS A 64 -25.18 1.79 5.13
N PHE A 65 -24.70 2.09 3.92
CA PHE A 65 -25.50 2.63 2.82
C PHE A 65 -25.28 1.76 1.59
N ASP A 66 -26.35 1.16 1.09
CA ASP A 66 -26.36 0.14 0.03
C ASP A 66 -26.81 0.69 -1.33
N LYS A 67 -26.89 2.02 -1.47
CA LYS A 67 -27.40 2.66 -2.69
C LYS A 67 -26.44 2.61 -3.88
N PHE A 68 -25.18 2.25 -3.66
CA PHE A 68 -24.17 2.19 -4.71
C PHE A 68 -24.18 0.83 -5.37
N ASN A 69 -24.36 0.78 -6.68
CA ASN A 69 -24.22 -0.46 -7.46
C ASN A 69 -22.76 -0.75 -7.85
N ASP A 70 -21.85 0.19 -7.59
CA ASP A 70 -20.43 0.08 -7.92
C ASP A 70 -19.55 0.84 -6.89
N SER A 71 -18.26 0.91 -7.17
CA SER A 71 -17.19 1.44 -6.33
C SER A 71 -17.40 2.91 -5.95
N ILE A 72 -17.07 3.25 -4.71
CA ILE A 72 -17.12 4.60 -4.14
C ILE A 72 -15.69 5.17 -4.10
N PHE A 73 -15.48 6.34 -4.68
CA PHE A 73 -14.14 6.96 -4.79
C PHE A 73 -13.95 8.19 -3.91
N CYS A 74 -15.04 8.89 -3.56
CA CYS A 74 -14.95 10.10 -2.77
C CYS A 74 -16.03 10.16 -1.68
N ILE A 75 -15.62 10.72 -0.54
CA ILE A 75 -16.47 11.02 0.61
C ILE A 75 -16.13 12.40 1.14
N ALA A 76 -17.14 13.19 1.49
CA ALA A 76 -17.00 14.51 2.08
C ALA A 76 -18.05 14.72 3.17
N ALA A 77 -17.63 15.25 4.31
CA ALA A 77 -18.53 15.61 5.40
C ALA A 77 -18.76 17.14 5.41
N HIS A 78 -19.98 17.56 5.73
CA HIS A 78 -20.27 18.98 5.87
C HIS A 78 -19.57 19.56 7.11
N PRO A 79 -18.88 20.71 7.00
CA PRO A 79 -18.02 21.22 8.06
C PRO A 79 -18.76 21.61 9.35
N THR A 80 -20.04 21.95 9.26
CA THR A 80 -20.86 22.36 10.42
C THR A 80 -22.01 21.42 10.73
N VAL A 81 -22.26 20.41 9.88
CA VAL A 81 -23.37 19.46 10.05
C VAL A 81 -22.80 18.06 9.86
N PRO A 82 -22.25 17.43 10.92
CA PRO A 82 -21.55 16.15 10.81
C PRO A 82 -22.42 14.99 10.31
N SER A 83 -23.75 15.13 10.41
CA SER A 83 -24.70 14.15 9.88
C SER A 83 -24.86 14.21 8.36
N LEU A 84 -24.36 15.25 7.69
CA LEU A 84 -24.47 15.41 6.25
C LEU A 84 -23.19 14.92 5.56
N ILE A 85 -23.33 13.82 4.84
CA ILE A 85 -22.23 13.16 4.13
C ILE A 85 -22.56 13.12 2.64
N ALA A 86 -21.67 13.68 1.83
CA ALA A 86 -21.68 13.54 0.38
C ALA A 86 -20.73 12.42 -0.03
N THR A 87 -21.17 11.60 -0.97
CA THR A 87 -20.45 10.42 -1.46
C THR A 87 -20.53 10.39 -2.97
N GLY A 88 -19.49 9.93 -3.66
CA GLY A 88 -19.47 9.80 -5.12
C GLY A 88 -18.68 8.57 -5.57
N GLY A 89 -19.20 7.89 -6.58
CA GLY A 89 -18.66 6.63 -7.09
C GLY A 89 -18.85 6.49 -8.61
N SER A 90 -18.51 5.33 -9.16
CA SER A 90 -18.75 4.99 -10.58
C SER A 90 -20.15 4.50 -10.88
N ASP A 91 -21.04 4.49 -9.88
CA ASP A 91 -22.44 4.13 -10.09
C ASP A 91 -23.08 5.08 -11.13
N GLY A 92 -23.78 4.55 -12.14
CA GLY A 92 -24.34 5.32 -13.25
C GLY A 92 -23.65 5.12 -14.62
N ASP A 93 -24.41 5.34 -15.69
CA ASP A 93 -24.00 5.07 -17.08
C ASP A 93 -23.09 6.16 -17.70
N ASP A 94 -22.81 7.23 -16.96
CA ASP A 94 -22.10 8.40 -17.48
C ASP A 94 -20.70 8.52 -16.87
N ALA A 95 -19.74 9.06 -17.62
CA ALA A 95 -18.31 9.04 -17.25
C ALA A 95 -17.97 9.76 -15.94
N GLY A 96 -18.90 10.55 -15.38
CA GLY A 96 -18.76 11.26 -14.11
C GLY A 96 -19.28 10.49 -12.88
N GLY A 97 -19.99 9.37 -13.09
CA GLY A 97 -20.66 8.63 -12.02
C GLY A 97 -21.77 9.44 -11.31
N ILE A 98 -22.38 8.85 -10.29
CA ILE A 98 -23.41 9.47 -9.44
C ILE A 98 -22.94 9.58 -7.99
N GLY A 99 -23.53 10.53 -7.29
CA GLY A 99 -23.29 10.74 -5.87
C GLY A 99 -24.59 10.78 -5.06
N TYR A 100 -24.49 10.38 -3.80
CA TYR A 100 -25.59 10.41 -2.85
C TYR A 100 -25.27 11.35 -1.68
N LEU A 101 -26.31 12.02 -1.20
CA LEU A 101 -26.29 12.76 0.05
C LEU A 101 -27.03 11.95 1.11
N PHE A 102 -26.40 11.81 2.27
CA PHE A 102 -26.96 11.20 3.46
C PHE A 102 -26.97 12.22 4.60
#